data_AF-A0A177NSP6-F1
#
_entry.id   AF-A0A177NSP6-F1
#
_cell.length_a   1.000
_cell.length_b   1.000
_cell.length_c   1.000
_cell.angle_alpha   90.00
_cell.angle_beta   90.00
_cell.angle_gamma   90.00
#
_symmetry.space_group_name_H-M   'P 1'
#
loop_
_entity.id
_entity.type
_entity.pdbx_description
1 polymer ?
#
loop_
_entity_poly.entity_id
_entity_poly.type
_entity_poly.pdbx_seq_one_letter_code
_entity_poly.pdbx_strand_id
1 'polypeptide(L)'
;MSLTETIRRLSIDYQPIDRDHAEFINLLNQLDGASNADFPALFQALYLHTVEHFEQENQLMQQSAFPAFSEHNGEHQRVLSEFKQFQSSVDKGMIAFGRGFIKQRLPAWFVLHVSTMDSALAAHIKSAGLAPE
;
A
#
# COMPACT_ATOMS: atom_id res chain seq x y z
N MET A 1 -7.91 -11.48 14.45
CA MET A 1 -8.05 -12.19 13.16
C MET A 1 -6.67 -12.64 12.72
N SER A 2 -6.55 -13.80 12.08
CA SER A 2 -5.25 -14.27 11.61
C SER A 2 -4.77 -13.42 10.42
N LEU A 3 -3.46 -13.18 10.32
CA LEU A 3 -2.81 -12.48 9.21
C LEU A 3 -3.21 -13.08 7.85
N THR A 4 -3.39 -14.40 7.80
CA THR A 4 -3.80 -15.17 6.63
C THR A 4 -5.24 -14.92 6.19
N GLU A 5 -6.17 -14.66 7.13
CA GLU A 5 -7.58 -14.37 6.81
C GLU A 5 -7.75 -12.96 6.24
N THR A 6 -6.94 -12.00 6.71
CA THR A 6 -6.93 -10.63 6.17
C THR A 6 -6.35 -10.60 4.75
N ILE A 7 -5.25 -11.31 4.49
CA ILE A 7 -4.64 -11.39 3.15
C ILE A 7 -5.58 -12.05 2.14
N ARG A 8 -6.25 -13.14 2.51
CA ARG A 8 -7.19 -13.82 1.60
C ARG A 8 -8.41 -12.95 1.22
N ARG A 9 -8.78 -11.96 2.05
CA ARG A 9 -9.85 -10.98 1.73
C ARG A 9 -9.39 -9.87 0.79
N LEU A 10 -8.09 -9.70 0.59
CA LEU A 10 -7.49 -8.61 -0.17
C LEU A 10 -6.77 -9.09 -1.45
N SER A 11 -6.87 -10.39 -1.78
CA SER A 11 -6.37 -10.88 -3.06
C SER A 11 -7.24 -10.34 -4.19
N ILE A 12 -6.58 -9.84 -5.24
CA ILE A 12 -7.20 -9.37 -6.49
C ILE A 12 -6.88 -10.31 -7.66
N ASP A 13 -6.46 -11.53 -7.34
CA ASP A 13 -6.07 -12.59 -8.27
C ASP A 13 -4.96 -12.13 -9.24
N TYR A 14 -4.05 -11.26 -8.81
CA TYR A 14 -2.88 -10.84 -9.59
C TYR A 14 -1.63 -10.92 -8.71
N GLN A 15 -0.89 -12.02 -8.86
CA GLN A 15 0.16 -12.43 -7.92
C GLN A 15 1.21 -11.37 -7.58
N PRO A 16 1.74 -10.58 -8.55
CA PRO A 16 2.69 -9.52 -8.23
C PRO A 16 2.13 -8.49 -7.23
N ILE A 17 0.91 -8.00 -7.47
CA ILE A 17 0.25 -7.03 -6.59
C ILE A 17 -0.13 -7.67 -5.25
N ASP A 18 -0.67 -8.89 -5.27
CA ASP A 18 -1.04 -9.61 -4.05
C ASP A 18 0.16 -9.84 -3.10
N ARG A 19 1.36 -10.05 -3.67
CA ARG A 19 2.60 -10.16 -2.91
C ARG A 19 2.95 -8.85 -2.23
N ASP A 20 2.94 -7.74 -2.97
CA ASP A 20 3.23 -6.41 -2.40
C ASP A 20 2.21 -6.04 -1.32
N HIS A 21 0.93 -6.39 -1.49
CA HIS A 21 -0.10 -6.21 -0.48
C HIS A 21 0.19 -7.01 0.80
N ALA A 22 0.62 -8.26 0.66
CA ALA A 22 1.00 -9.09 1.81
C ALA A 22 2.21 -8.51 2.56
N GLU A 23 3.21 -8.02 1.84
CA GLU A 23 4.40 -7.37 2.41
C GLU A 23 4.03 -6.06 3.14
N PHE A 24 3.15 -5.23 2.57
CA PHE A 24 2.60 -4.02 3.20
C PHE A 24 1.86 -4.34 4.51
N ILE A 25 0.97 -5.34 4.50
CA ILE A 25 0.26 -5.81 5.70
C ILE A 25 1.24 -6.31 6.76
N ASN A 26 2.27 -7.05 6.36
CA ASN A 26 3.30 -7.53 7.29
C ASN A 26 4.05 -6.38 7.97
N LEU A 27 4.42 -5.34 7.23
CA LEU A 27 5.06 -4.13 7.78
C LEU A 27 4.12 -3.37 8.73
N LEU A 28 2.84 -3.25 8.39
CA LEU A 28 1.83 -2.68 9.30
C LEU A 28 1.72 -3.43 10.62
N ASN A 29 1.71 -4.77 10.58
CA ASN A 29 1.64 -5.59 11.79
C ASN A 29 2.91 -5.46 12.66
N GLN A 30 4.09 -5.37 12.03
CA GLN A 30 5.33 -5.10 12.75
C GLN A 30 5.30 -3.72 13.43
N LEU A 31 4.79 -2.70 12.75
CA LEU A 31 4.64 -1.34 13.31
C LEU A 31 3.67 -1.27 14.49
N ASP A 32 2.60 -2.05 14.48
CA ASP A 32 1.64 -2.09 15.58
C ASP A 32 2.28 -2.60 16.88
N GLY A 33 3.17 -3.60 16.78
CA GLY A 33 3.92 -4.17 17.89
C GLY A 33 5.27 -3.52 18.19
N ALA A 34 5.75 -2.60 17.35
CA ALA A 34 7.09 -2.02 17.47
C ALA A 34 7.28 -1.20 18.75
N SER A 35 8.50 -1.23 19.31
CA SER A 35 8.91 -0.28 20.35
C SER A 35 9.02 1.14 19.78
N ASN A 36 9.10 2.16 20.64
CA ASN A 36 9.36 3.53 20.17
C ASN A 36 10.76 3.68 19.53
N ALA A 37 11.74 2.85 19.92
CA ALA A 37 13.06 2.89 19.32
C ALA A 37 13.05 2.31 17.88
N ASP A 38 12.27 1.25 17.65
CA ASP A 38 12.23 0.57 16.35
C ASP A 38 11.23 1.19 15.36
N PHE A 39 10.23 1.93 15.88
CA PHE A 39 9.14 2.49 15.08
C PHE A 39 9.62 3.35 13.90
N PRO A 40 10.59 4.29 14.03
CA PRO A 40 11.01 5.12 12.91
C PRO A 40 11.56 4.33 11.72
N ALA A 41 12.40 3.32 11.99
CA ALA A 41 12.99 2.49 10.95
C ALA A 41 11.92 1.67 10.21
N LEU A 42 10.98 1.08 10.96
CA LEU A 42 9.86 0.33 10.36
C LEU A 42 8.89 1.24 9.59
N PHE A 43 8.69 2.48 10.05
CA PHE A 43 7.81 3.44 9.38
C PHE A 43 8.41 3.88 8.05
N GLN A 44 9.73 4.12 8.03
CA GLN A 44 10.48 4.37 6.80
C GLN A 44 10.41 3.16 5.85
N ALA A 45 10.54 1.94 6.35
CA ALA A 45 10.43 0.73 5.54
C ALA A 45 9.04 0.59 4.90
N LEU A 46 7.97 0.85 5.67
CA LEU A 46 6.59 0.87 5.13
C LEU A 46 6.42 1.93 4.04
N TYR A 47 6.97 3.13 4.23
CA TYR A 47 6.92 4.19 3.22
C TYR A 47 7.65 3.79 1.94
N LEU A 48 8.88 3.26 2.03
CA LEU A 48 9.66 2.82 0.86
C LEU A 48 8.96 1.69 0.10
N HIS A 49 8.45 0.69 0.83
CA HIS A 49 7.63 -0.38 0.25
C HIS A 49 6.44 0.18 -0.54
N THR A 50 5.73 1.15 0.05
CA THR A 50 4.56 1.77 -0.59
C THR A 50 4.95 2.55 -1.86
N VAL A 51 6.11 3.22 -1.86
CA VAL A 51 6.63 3.91 -3.06
C VAL A 51 6.92 2.91 -4.17
N GLU A 52 7.65 1.85 -3.86
CA GLU A 52 8.05 0.82 -4.84
C GLU A 52 6.82 0.11 -5.42
N HIS A 53 5.88 -0.28 -4.56
CA HIS A 53 4.61 -0.88 -4.95
C HIS A 53 3.82 0.01 -5.92
N PHE A 54 3.61 1.29 -5.57
CA PHE A 54 2.92 2.22 -6.45
C PHE A 54 3.66 2.50 -7.75
N GLU A 55 4.99 2.49 -7.75
CA GLU A 55 5.77 2.62 -8.97
C GLU A 55 5.53 1.43 -9.92
N GLN A 56 5.50 0.21 -9.39
CA GLN A 56 5.18 -0.99 -10.17
C GLN A 56 3.77 -0.92 -10.76
N GLU A 57 2.76 -0.55 -9.97
CA GLU A 57 1.39 -0.40 -10.47
C GLU A 57 1.26 0.72 -11.51
N ASN A 58 1.92 1.85 -11.29
CA ASN A 58 1.94 2.95 -12.26
C ASN A 58 2.54 2.50 -13.60
N GLN A 59 3.59 1.68 -13.57
CA GLN A 59 4.18 1.10 -14.79
C GLN A 59 3.19 0.14 -15.47
N LEU A 60 2.51 -0.73 -14.71
CA LEU A 60 1.49 -1.63 -15.24
C LEU A 60 0.32 -0.87 -15.88
N MET A 61 -0.17 0.19 -15.22
CA MET A 61 -1.21 1.06 -15.77
C MET A 61 -0.79 1.71 -17.09
N GLN A 62 0.43 2.21 -17.17
CA GLN A 62 0.95 2.81 -18.41
C GLN A 62 1.10 1.78 -19.53
N GLN A 63 1.70 0.63 -19.25
CA GLN A 63 1.95 -0.43 -20.24
C GLN A 63 0.65 -1.02 -20.79
N SER A 64 -0.38 -1.13 -19.94
CA SER A 64 -1.69 -1.67 -20.30
C SER A 64 -2.65 -0.61 -20.87
N ALA A 65 -2.24 0.66 -20.96
CA ALA A 65 -3.12 1.79 -21.31
C ALA A 65 -4.38 1.84 -20.43
N PHE A 66 -4.22 1.69 -19.12
CA PHE A 66 -5.32 1.70 -18.16
C PHE A 66 -6.08 3.04 -18.18
N PRO A 67 -7.41 3.03 -18.44
CA PRO A 67 -8.17 4.27 -18.64
C PRO A 67 -8.20 5.25 -17.46
N ALA A 68 -8.14 4.74 -16.23
CA ALA A 68 -8.24 5.53 -14.99
C ALA A 68 -6.87 5.82 -14.34
N PHE A 69 -5.79 5.85 -15.14
CA PHE A 69 -4.43 6.09 -14.64
C PHE A 69 -4.31 7.38 -13.84
N SER A 70 -4.93 8.48 -14.30
CA SER A 70 -4.80 9.79 -13.65
C SER A 70 -5.40 9.78 -12.25
N GLU A 71 -6.57 9.16 -12.10
CA GLU A 71 -7.30 9.05 -10.83
C GLU A 71 -6.55 8.13 -9.86
N HIS A 72 -6.10 6.97 -10.33
CA HIS A 72 -5.35 6.01 -9.51
C HIS A 72 -4.02 6.56 -9.03
N ASN A 73 -3.20 7.13 -9.93
CA ASN A 73 -1.95 7.78 -9.56
C ASN A 73 -2.20 8.99 -8.64
N GLY A 74 -3.28 9.74 -8.84
CA GLY A 74 -3.68 10.82 -7.94
C GLY A 74 -3.84 10.35 -6.49
N GLU A 75 -4.51 9.22 -6.28
CA GLU A 75 -4.65 8.62 -4.95
C GLU A 75 -3.31 8.12 -4.38
N HIS A 76 -2.44 7.53 -5.21
CA HIS A 76 -1.07 7.18 -4.82
C HIS A 76 -0.30 8.41 -4.29
N GLN A 77 -0.28 9.51 -5.05
CA GLN A 77 0.44 10.72 -4.65
C GLN A 77 -0.13 11.34 -3.36
N ARG A 78 -1.45 11.30 -3.18
CA ARG A 78 -2.11 11.78 -1.95
C ARG A 78 -1.59 11.01 -0.74
N VAL A 79 -1.57 9.68 -0.81
CA VAL A 79 -1.16 8.81 0.30
C VAL A 79 0.33 8.92 0.58
N LEU A 80 1.18 8.97 -0.46
CA LEU A 80 2.61 9.22 -0.29
C LEU A 80 2.90 10.57 0.36
N SER A 81 2.08 11.59 0.08
CA SER A 81 2.19 12.90 0.73
C SER A 81 1.83 12.83 2.22
N GLU A 82 0.78 12.08 2.59
CA GLU A 82 0.47 11.82 3.99
C GLU A 82 1.60 11.07 4.70
N PHE A 83 2.16 10.02 4.07
CA PHE A 83 3.32 9.32 4.61
C PHE A 83 4.49 10.27 4.90
N LYS A 84 4.87 11.11 3.94
CA LYS A 84 5.95 12.10 4.13
C LYS A 84 5.67 13.06 5.30
N GLN A 85 4.41 13.49 5.46
CA GLN A 85 4.00 14.33 6.58
C GLN A 85 4.21 13.62 7.92
N PHE A 86 3.73 12.36 8.05
CA PHE A 86 3.88 11.61 9.31
C PHE A 86 5.32 11.15 9.55
N GLN A 87 6.08 10.84 8.51
CA GLN A 87 7.52 10.56 8.58
C GLN A 87 8.25 11.74 9.24
N SER A 88 8.00 12.97 8.78
CA SER A 88 8.60 14.17 9.38
C SER A 88 8.24 14.34 10.86
N SER A 89 7.03 13.96 11.28
CA SER A 89 6.66 13.95 12.70
C SER A 89 7.39 12.86 13.49
N VAL A 90 7.51 11.66 12.93
CA VAL A 90 8.21 10.52 13.53
C VAL A 90 9.70 10.82 13.71
N ASP A 91 10.35 11.41 12.70
CA ASP A 91 11.78 11.78 12.74
C ASP A 91 12.07 12.83 13.83
N LYS A 92 11.08 13.65 14.19
CA LYS A 92 11.15 14.61 15.30
C LYS A 92 10.83 13.98 16.67
N GLY A 93 10.71 12.66 16.74
CA GLY A 93 10.37 11.91 17.96
C GLY A 93 8.88 11.91 18.30
N MET A 94 8.01 12.49 17.48
CA MET A 94 6.56 12.52 17.73
C MET A 94 5.86 11.24 17.23
N ILE A 95 6.33 10.09 17.72
CA ILE A 95 5.93 8.74 17.30
C ILE A 95 4.42 8.51 17.39
N ALA A 96 3.75 9.15 18.35
CA ALA A 96 2.30 9.03 18.54
C ALA A 96 1.50 9.40 17.28
N PHE A 97 1.96 10.36 16.47
CA PHE A 97 1.29 10.72 15.22
C PHE A 97 1.40 9.62 14.17
N GLY A 98 2.60 9.02 14.01
CA GLY A 98 2.80 7.88 13.12
C GLY A 98 1.93 6.68 13.54
N ARG A 99 1.85 6.39 14.84
CA ARG A 99 0.97 5.34 15.38
C ARG A 99 -0.52 5.63 15.14
N GLY A 100 -0.93 6.89 15.26
CA GLY A 100 -2.30 7.29 14.92
C GLY A 100 -2.63 7.03 13.46
N PHE A 101 -1.71 7.41 12.55
CA PHE A 101 -1.85 7.18 11.11
C PHE A 101 -2.02 5.71 10.75
N ILE A 102 -1.11 4.84 11.20
CA ILE A 102 -1.11 3.41 10.87
C ILE A 102 -2.26 2.62 11.51
N LYS A 103 -2.87 3.12 12.60
CA LYS A 103 -4.01 2.45 13.25
C LYS A 103 -5.36 2.90 12.74
N GLN A 104 -5.51 4.18 12.39
CA GLN A 104 -6.83 4.79 12.20
C GLN A 104 -7.16 5.09 10.74
N ARG A 105 -6.16 5.46 9.93
CA ARG A 105 -6.39 5.94 8.56
C ARG A 105 -5.89 4.96 7.52
N LEU A 106 -4.64 4.53 7.65
CA LEU A 106 -3.98 3.75 6.62
C LEU A 106 -4.66 2.39 6.34
N PRO A 107 -5.12 1.60 7.35
CA PRO A 107 -5.77 0.32 7.06
C PRO A 107 -7.11 0.47 6.33
N ALA A 108 -7.92 1.48 6.72
CA ALA A 108 -9.21 1.71 6.10
C ALA A 108 -9.06 2.17 4.64
N TRP A 109 -8.09 3.06 4.38
CA TRP A 109 -7.74 3.46 3.02
C TRP A 109 -7.27 2.26 2.19
N PHE A 110 -6.36 1.44 2.73
CA PHE A 110 -5.79 0.31 2.00
C PHE A 110 -6.85 -0.68 1.55
N VAL A 111 -7.77 -1.07 2.45
CA VAL A 111 -8.89 -1.97 2.10
C VAL A 111 -9.75 -1.39 0.97
N LEU A 112 -10.07 -0.10 1.04
CA LEU A 112 -10.85 0.56 0.00
C LEU A 112 -10.09 0.60 -1.33
N HIS A 113 -8.81 0.94 -1.31
CA HIS A 113 -7.97 1.04 -2.49
C HIS A 113 -7.87 -0.30 -3.23
N VAL A 114 -7.49 -1.35 -2.50
CA VAL A 114 -7.37 -2.72 -3.03
C VAL A 114 -8.68 -3.23 -3.61
N SER A 115 -9.80 -3.01 -2.90
CA SER A 115 -11.09 -3.51 -3.34
C SER A 115 -11.69 -2.75 -4.53
N THR A 116 -11.18 -1.57 -4.87
CA THR A 116 -11.76 -0.71 -5.92
C THR A 116 -10.81 -0.39 -7.06
N MET A 117 -9.64 0.15 -6.77
CA MET A 117 -8.71 0.66 -7.80
C MET A 117 -7.79 -0.46 -8.28
N ASP A 118 -7.14 -1.17 -7.36
CA ASP A 118 -6.18 -2.23 -7.71
C ASP A 118 -6.91 -3.42 -8.32
N SER A 119 -8.09 -3.76 -7.81
CA SER A 119 -8.96 -4.79 -8.40
C SER A 119 -9.38 -4.44 -9.84
N ALA A 120 -9.63 -3.16 -10.14
CA ALA A 120 -9.94 -2.70 -11.50
C ALA A 120 -8.71 -2.79 -12.42
N LEU A 121 -7.52 -2.43 -11.92
CA LEU A 121 -6.27 -2.60 -12.64
C LEU A 121 -6.00 -4.07 -12.97
N ALA A 122 -6.12 -4.97 -11.98
CA ALA A 122 -5.92 -6.41 -12.17
C ALA A 122 -6.89 -6.99 -13.20
N ALA A 123 -8.17 -6.59 -13.16
CA ALA A 123 -9.17 -6.99 -14.14
C ALA A 123 -8.81 -6.51 -15.56
N HIS A 124 -8.35 -5.26 -15.68
CA HIS A 124 -7.92 -4.68 -16.95
C HIS A 124 -6.73 -5.44 -17.56
N ILE A 125 -5.67 -5.67 -16.78
CA ILE A 125 -4.46 -6.38 -17.22
C ILE A 125 -4.80 -7.80 -17.71
N LYS A 126 -5.67 -8.51 -17.00
CA LYS A 126 -6.14 -9.85 -17.40
C LYS A 126 -6.91 -9.80 -18.72
N SER A 127 -7.80 -8.82 -18.88
CA SER A 127 -8.57 -8.66 -20.12
C SER A 127 -7.70 -8.30 -21.32
N ALA A 128 -6.58 -7.61 -21.09
CA ALA A 128 -5.62 -7.23 -22.12
C ALA A 128 -4.67 -8.37 -22.52
N GLY A 129 -4.71 -9.53 -21.85
CA GLY A 129 -3.79 -10.64 -22.10
C GLY A 129 -2.35 -10.37 -21.66
N LEU A 130 -2.16 -9.42 -20.75
CA LEU A 130 -0.84 -8.98 -20.24
C LEU A 130 -0.51 -9.58 -18.86
N ALA A 131 -1.35 -10.48 -18.35
CA ALA A 131 -1.07 -11.16 -17.09
C ALA A 131 0.09 -12.16 -17.31
N PRO A 132 1.15 -12.11 -16.48
CA PRO A 132 2.17 -13.16 -16.50
C PRO A 132 1.52 -14.50 -16.11
N GLU A 133 1.92 -15.58 -16.80
CA GLU A 133 1.49 -16.96 -16.50
C GLU A 133 1.82 -17.37 -15.06
#